data_AF-A0A6B9TGJ3-F1
#
_entry.id   AF-A0A6B9TGJ3-F1
#
_cell.length_a   1.000
_cell.length_b   1.000
_cell.length_c   1.000
_cell.angle_alpha   90.00
_cell.angle_beta   90.00
_cell.angle_gamma   90.00
#
_symmetry.space_group_name_H-M   'P 1'
#
loop_
_entity.id
_entity.type
_entity.pdbx_description
1 polymer ?
#
loop_
_entity_poly.entity_id
_entity_poly.type
_entity_poly.pdbx_seq_one_letter_code
_entity_poly.pdbx_strand_id
1 'polypeptide(L)'
;MKFGDSDHVIFETWVLRKGLEKSTFKTYLQCLKKYCMVTGMTPAELITEAEEEEEAGIRMRNRKINLHLLKFRRTLEDEGKAPSTISLYYYAVRSFYEAMDITMPKLRQPSGDICLEQNYGKLITREELRTLVSMAPPREKALIYLMALSGMAQAEARRLTIRKFLEAAGDVIGRELETVEDLFNARDEVMDEIITLDIVRKKVNYRYMTFIPPEATKEILNYLKERMYGRNEKIRIRNYDGALFVKRNGEDIDRDIIVTNFRRIGLEAGFKKKDGAYSFWRAHALRKYFISTIINKLGDKVLADFLAGHKISDVDRAYWYMDPEDLKRRYMKALPYLSIDGVEVRTIEDRDYRRLREVEKIYNQMKEEIQKTEKLIRIFKQYPEINELLSKRIPD
;
A
#
# COMPACT_ATOMS: atom_id res chain seq x y z
N MET A 1 14.99 10.55 -30.83
CA MET A 1 15.30 11.92 -30.40
C MET A 1 16.35 11.86 -29.31
N LYS A 2 17.52 12.48 -29.54
CA LYS A 2 18.54 12.74 -28.52
C LYS A 2 18.35 14.19 -28.07
N PHE A 3 18.40 14.44 -26.78
CA PHE A 3 18.28 15.77 -26.19
C PHE A 3 19.68 16.38 -26.03
N GLY A 4 19.81 17.70 -26.20
CA GLY A 4 21.08 18.43 -26.12
C GLY A 4 21.37 18.98 -24.72
N ASP A 5 22.49 19.69 -24.56
CA ASP A 5 22.93 20.25 -23.27
C ASP A 5 21.97 21.33 -22.73
N SER A 6 21.32 22.11 -23.60
CA SER A 6 20.28 23.07 -23.21
C SER A 6 19.05 22.39 -22.61
N ASP A 7 18.72 21.17 -23.05
CA ASP A 7 17.59 20.41 -22.51
C ASP A 7 17.88 19.88 -21.10
N HIS A 8 19.15 19.64 -20.76
CA HIS A 8 19.54 19.14 -19.44
C HIS A 8 19.21 20.12 -18.32
N VAL A 9 19.49 21.42 -18.53
CA VAL A 9 19.16 22.49 -17.57
C VAL A 9 17.65 22.63 -17.40
N ILE A 10 16.90 22.53 -18.50
CA ILE A 10 15.42 22.55 -18.47
C ILE A 10 14.89 21.37 -17.66
N PHE A 11 15.43 20.17 -17.86
CA PHE A 11 14.99 18.97 -17.14
C PHE A 11 15.34 19.02 -15.66
N GLU A 12 16.53 19.52 -15.30
CA GLU A 12 16.91 19.72 -13.90
C GLU A 12 15.97 20.72 -13.23
N THR A 13 15.72 21.87 -13.88
CA THR A 13 14.75 22.87 -13.41
C THR A 13 13.36 22.26 -13.21
N TRP A 14 12.91 21.44 -14.16
CA TRP A 14 11.62 20.75 -14.07
C TRP A 14 11.55 19.81 -12.85
N VAL A 15 12.59 18.99 -12.66
CA VAL A 15 12.67 18.06 -11.52
C VAL A 15 12.65 18.82 -10.19
N LEU A 16 13.44 19.87 -10.07
CA LEU A 16 13.56 20.67 -8.84
C LEU A 16 12.25 21.40 -8.52
N ARG A 17 11.66 22.11 -9.48
CA ARG A 17 10.45 22.91 -9.24
C ARG A 17 9.21 22.08 -8.95
N LYS A 18 9.13 20.86 -9.52
CA LYS A 18 7.99 19.96 -9.29
C LYS A 18 8.27 18.87 -8.24
N GLY A 19 9.48 18.82 -7.68
CA GLY A 19 9.89 17.81 -6.70
C GLY A 19 9.74 16.38 -7.22
N LEU A 20 10.07 16.12 -8.48
CA LEU A 20 9.79 14.84 -9.12
C LEU A 20 10.75 13.75 -8.65
N GLU A 21 10.19 12.64 -8.17
CA GLU A 21 10.99 11.43 -7.95
C GLU A 21 11.58 10.89 -9.26
N LYS A 22 12.76 10.27 -9.19
CA LYS A 22 13.47 9.68 -10.35
C LYS A 22 12.57 8.79 -11.23
N SER A 23 11.70 8.00 -10.59
CA SER A 23 10.78 7.09 -11.28
C SER A 23 9.66 7.83 -12.04
N THR A 24 9.09 8.87 -11.42
CA THR A 24 8.08 9.75 -12.03
C THR A 24 8.70 10.55 -13.17
N PHE A 25 9.88 11.14 -12.95
CA PHE A 25 10.60 11.88 -13.99
C PHE A 25 10.92 11.00 -15.20
N LYS A 26 11.40 9.77 -15.01
CA LYS A 26 11.65 8.84 -16.13
C LYS A 26 10.39 8.58 -16.96
N THR A 27 9.24 8.43 -16.31
CA THR A 27 7.94 8.24 -16.98
C THR A 27 7.50 9.49 -17.72
N TYR A 28 7.60 10.65 -17.07
CA TYR A 28 7.23 11.94 -17.65
C TYR A 28 8.13 12.33 -18.82
N LEU A 29 9.43 12.03 -18.74
CA LEU A 29 10.38 12.23 -19.82
C LEU A 29 10.02 11.39 -21.05
N GLN A 30 9.56 10.16 -20.88
CA GLN A 30 9.04 9.35 -21.99
C GLN A 30 7.79 9.96 -22.61
N CYS A 31 6.91 10.53 -21.78
CA CYS A 31 5.72 11.25 -22.26
C CYS A 31 6.10 12.50 -23.06
N LEU A 32 7.05 13.29 -22.55
CA LEU A 32 7.56 14.48 -23.21
C LEU A 32 8.27 14.13 -24.52
N LYS A 33 9.08 13.06 -24.56
CA LYS A 33 9.69 12.57 -25.81
C LYS A 33 8.64 12.29 -26.89
N LYS A 34 7.53 11.64 -26.51
CA LYS A 34 6.44 11.37 -27.46
C LYS A 34 5.76 12.67 -27.90
N TYR A 35 5.57 13.62 -26.99
CA TYR A 35 5.02 14.94 -27.32
C TYR A 35 5.90 15.68 -28.33
N CYS A 36 7.21 15.77 -28.07
CA CYS A 36 8.20 16.34 -29.00
C CYS A 36 8.19 15.65 -30.38
N MET A 37 8.01 14.33 -30.44
CA MET A 37 7.89 13.62 -31.72
C MET A 37 6.64 14.01 -32.51
N VAL A 38 5.53 14.32 -31.82
CA VAL A 38 4.28 14.72 -32.48
C VAL A 38 4.31 16.19 -32.91
N THR A 39 4.92 17.06 -32.11
CA THR A 39 5.06 18.48 -32.45
C THR A 39 6.20 18.75 -33.43
N GLY A 40 7.20 17.86 -33.49
CA GLY A 40 8.44 18.07 -34.24
C GLY A 40 9.41 19.04 -33.57
N MET A 41 9.15 19.40 -32.31
CA MET A 41 9.88 20.45 -31.59
C MET A 41 10.65 19.88 -30.40
N THR A 42 11.80 20.47 -30.11
CA THR A 42 12.59 20.23 -28.90
C THR A 42 11.93 20.84 -27.66
N PRO A 43 12.28 20.38 -26.44
CA PRO A 43 11.81 21.00 -25.20
C PRO A 43 12.08 22.51 -25.15
N ALA A 44 13.27 22.95 -25.58
CA ALA A 44 13.62 24.37 -25.62
C ALA A 44 12.76 25.18 -26.60
N GLU A 45 12.53 24.67 -27.81
CA GLU A 45 11.65 25.32 -28.81
C GLU A 45 10.20 25.41 -28.32
N LEU A 46 9.71 24.38 -27.63
CA LEU A 46 8.36 24.37 -27.05
C LEU A 46 8.18 25.43 -25.96
N ILE A 47 9.22 25.71 -25.18
CA ILE A 47 9.22 26.76 -24.14
C ILE A 47 9.30 28.13 -24.81
N THR A 48 10.28 28.31 -25.71
CA THR A 48 10.50 29.58 -26.41
C THR A 48 9.25 30.04 -27.15
N GLU A 49 8.60 29.14 -27.91
CA GLU A 49 7.35 29.45 -28.60
C GLU A 49 6.24 29.87 -27.63
N ALA A 50 6.14 29.23 -26.47
CA ALA A 50 5.11 29.57 -25.50
C ALA A 50 5.39 30.92 -24.82
N GLU A 51 6.63 31.20 -24.43
CA GLU A 51 7.06 32.46 -23.82
C GLU A 51 6.83 33.64 -24.76
N GLU A 52 7.25 33.53 -26.03
CA GLU A 52 7.01 34.54 -27.06
C GLU A 52 5.51 34.86 -27.22
N GLU A 53 4.63 33.86 -27.18
CA GLU A 53 3.19 34.05 -27.25
C GLU A 53 2.58 34.66 -25.97
N GLU A 54 3.14 34.39 -24.79
CA GLU A 54 2.71 35.01 -23.53
C GLU A 54 3.13 36.49 -23.48
N GLU A 55 4.38 36.80 -23.85
CA GLU A 55 4.93 38.16 -23.90
C GLU A 55 4.22 39.03 -24.94
N ALA A 56 3.87 38.45 -26.09
CA ALA A 56 3.07 39.12 -27.12
C ALA A 56 1.60 39.35 -26.71
N GLY A 57 1.18 38.90 -25.52
CA GLY A 57 -0.19 39.07 -25.03
C GLY A 57 -1.24 38.29 -25.83
N ILE A 58 -0.82 37.23 -26.53
CA ILE A 58 -1.73 36.42 -27.35
C ILE A 58 -2.73 35.73 -26.43
N ARG A 59 -4.02 35.92 -26.72
CA ARG A 59 -5.11 35.28 -25.97
C ARG A 59 -4.89 33.78 -25.93
N MET A 60 -5.06 33.18 -24.75
CA MET A 60 -4.82 31.76 -24.50
C MET A 60 -5.42 30.83 -25.55
N ARG A 61 -6.63 31.08 -26.04
CA ARG A 61 -7.30 30.27 -27.08
C ARG A 61 -6.60 30.25 -28.45
N ASN A 62 -5.79 31.27 -28.75
CA ASN A 62 -5.09 31.44 -30.03
C ASN A 62 -3.64 30.95 -29.95
N ARG A 63 -3.15 30.61 -28.75
CA ARG A 63 -1.80 30.08 -28.55
C ARG A 63 -1.65 28.71 -29.22
N LYS A 64 -0.51 28.47 -29.86
CA LYS A 64 -0.21 27.22 -30.57
C LYS A 64 -0.19 26.00 -29.65
N ILE A 65 0.10 26.19 -28.37
CA ILE A 65 0.03 25.14 -27.35
C ILE A 65 -1.32 24.38 -27.37
N ASN A 66 -2.45 25.05 -27.67
CA ASN A 66 -3.74 24.36 -27.79
C ASN A 66 -3.75 23.37 -28.94
N LEU A 67 -3.28 23.81 -30.11
CA LEU A 67 -3.26 22.99 -31.30
C LEU A 67 -2.32 21.80 -31.11
N HIS A 68 -1.16 22.02 -30.51
CA HIS A 68 -0.21 20.95 -30.19
C HIS A 68 -0.82 19.91 -29.25
N LEU A 69 -1.49 20.34 -28.18
CA LEU A 69 -2.14 19.43 -27.24
C LEU A 69 -3.31 18.66 -27.88
N LEU A 70 -4.11 19.30 -28.74
CA LEU A 70 -5.20 18.64 -29.46
C LEU A 70 -4.67 17.61 -30.47
N LYS A 71 -3.63 17.96 -31.25
CA LYS A 71 -2.94 17.02 -32.15
C LYS A 71 -2.37 15.86 -31.37
N PHE A 72 -1.71 16.13 -30.25
CA PHE A 72 -1.13 15.13 -29.39
C PHE A 72 -2.16 14.15 -28.84
N ARG A 73 -3.28 14.67 -28.32
CA ARG A 73 -4.39 13.85 -27.86
C ARG A 73 -4.92 12.96 -28.98
N ARG A 74 -5.17 13.53 -30.15
CA ARG A 74 -5.67 12.78 -31.31
C ARG A 74 -4.72 11.66 -31.72
N THR A 75 -3.41 11.91 -31.77
CA THR A 75 -2.42 10.87 -32.05
C THR A 75 -2.45 9.74 -31.03
N LEU A 76 -2.62 10.03 -29.74
CA LEU A 76 -2.73 9.00 -28.70
C LEU A 76 -4.03 8.19 -28.80
N GLU A 77 -5.14 8.84 -29.18
CA GLU A 77 -6.42 8.18 -29.43
C GLU A 77 -6.34 7.29 -30.69
N ASP A 78 -5.74 7.77 -31.76
CA ASP A 78 -5.50 7.02 -33.01
C ASP A 78 -4.58 5.81 -32.79
N GLU A 79 -3.62 5.92 -31.86
CA GLU A 79 -2.78 4.79 -31.40
C GLU A 79 -3.50 3.80 -30.46
N GLY A 80 -4.78 4.03 -30.15
CA GLY A 80 -5.57 3.17 -29.28
C GLY A 80 -5.11 3.17 -27.82
N LYS A 81 -4.51 4.26 -27.33
CA LYS A 81 -4.07 4.34 -25.92
C LYS A 81 -5.27 4.37 -24.96
N ALA A 82 -5.10 3.74 -23.79
CA ALA A 82 -6.12 3.76 -22.75
C ALA A 82 -6.40 5.20 -22.25
N PRO A 83 -7.64 5.54 -21.84
CA PRO A 83 -7.98 6.87 -21.33
C PRO A 83 -7.06 7.35 -20.19
N SER A 84 -6.77 6.47 -19.23
CA SER A 84 -5.85 6.77 -18.12
C SER A 84 -4.42 7.05 -18.58
N THR A 85 -4.00 6.39 -19.67
CA THR A 85 -2.69 6.63 -20.28
C THR A 85 -2.67 7.98 -20.96
N ILE A 86 -3.71 8.34 -21.72
CA ILE A 86 -3.85 9.67 -22.34
C ILE A 86 -3.80 10.77 -21.27
N SER A 87 -4.50 10.60 -20.15
CA SER A 87 -4.43 11.53 -19.03
C SER A 87 -3.03 11.64 -18.43
N LEU A 88 -2.30 10.53 -18.28
CA LEU A 88 -0.89 10.56 -17.82
C LEU A 88 -0.01 11.37 -18.77
N TYR A 89 -0.11 11.16 -20.08
CA TYR A 89 0.62 11.94 -21.08
C TYR A 89 0.31 13.44 -20.95
N TYR A 90 -0.97 13.80 -20.83
CA TYR A 90 -1.40 15.18 -20.62
C TYR A 90 -0.82 15.78 -19.33
N TYR A 91 -0.89 15.06 -18.20
CA TYR A 91 -0.36 15.55 -16.93
C TYR A 91 1.17 15.70 -16.93
N ALA A 92 1.88 14.84 -17.65
CA ALA A 92 3.33 14.99 -17.83
C ALA A 92 3.67 16.26 -18.61
N VAL A 93 3.00 16.51 -19.74
CA VAL A 93 3.20 17.72 -20.55
C VAL A 93 2.79 18.97 -19.77
N ARG A 94 1.67 18.90 -19.04
CA ARG A 94 1.24 19.96 -18.13
C ARG A 94 2.28 20.27 -17.07
N SER A 95 2.81 19.24 -16.42
CA SER A 95 3.83 19.40 -15.40
C SER A 95 5.10 20.04 -15.94
N PHE A 96 5.46 19.77 -17.20
CA PHE A 96 6.61 20.37 -17.88
C PHE A 96 6.39 21.88 -18.09
N TYR A 97 5.30 22.28 -18.74
CA TYR A 97 5.00 23.69 -18.98
C TYR A 97 4.82 24.49 -17.68
N GLU A 98 4.08 23.96 -16.71
CA GLU A 98 3.91 24.63 -15.41
C GLU A 98 5.21 24.72 -14.60
N ALA A 99 6.25 23.95 -14.93
CA ALA A 99 7.56 24.10 -14.29
C ALA A 99 8.36 25.26 -14.87
N MET A 100 7.93 25.81 -16.00
CA MET A 100 8.51 27.00 -16.62
C MET A 100 7.54 28.19 -16.51
N ASP A 101 6.57 28.13 -15.59
CA ASP A 101 5.51 29.13 -15.39
C ASP A 101 4.60 29.42 -16.60
N ILE A 102 4.64 28.58 -17.63
CA ILE A 102 3.80 28.73 -18.81
C ILE A 102 2.36 28.31 -18.50
N THR A 103 1.40 29.17 -18.83
CA THR A 103 -0.01 28.91 -18.54
C THR A 103 -0.63 27.97 -19.58
N MET A 104 -1.03 26.77 -19.13
CA MET A 104 -1.68 25.77 -20.00
C MET A 104 -3.21 25.93 -20.09
N PRO A 105 -3.81 25.64 -21.25
CA PRO A 105 -5.26 25.60 -21.40
C PRO A 105 -5.87 24.42 -20.62
N LYS A 106 -7.08 24.63 -20.09
CA LYS A 106 -7.84 23.57 -19.42
C LYS A 106 -8.52 22.67 -20.45
N LEU A 107 -7.89 21.55 -20.80
CA LEU A 107 -8.53 20.54 -21.65
C LEU A 107 -9.35 19.56 -20.81
N ARG A 108 -10.59 19.29 -21.24
CA ARG A 108 -11.41 18.22 -20.66
C ARG A 108 -10.73 16.88 -20.91
N GLN A 109 -10.32 16.23 -19.83
CA GLN A 109 -9.81 14.87 -19.87
C GLN A 109 -10.98 13.88 -19.98
N PRO A 110 -10.80 12.73 -20.66
CA PRO A 110 -11.76 11.65 -20.58
C PRO A 110 -11.89 11.22 -19.10
N SER A 111 -13.04 11.51 -18.51
CA SER A 111 -13.36 11.21 -17.10
C SER A 111 -14.47 10.16 -17.05
N GLY A 112 -14.25 9.11 -16.26
CA GLY A 112 -15.23 8.07 -15.98
C GLY A 112 -14.68 7.09 -14.93
N ASP A 113 -15.56 6.38 -14.24
CA ASP A 113 -15.19 5.43 -13.17
C ASP A 113 -14.63 4.10 -13.69
N ILE A 114 -14.76 3.86 -14.99
CA ILE A 114 -14.41 2.60 -15.62
C ILE A 114 -13.01 2.74 -16.24
N CYS A 115 -12.05 1.95 -15.74
CA CYS A 115 -10.85 1.63 -16.51
C CYS A 115 -11.24 0.87 -17.80
N LEU A 116 -10.30 0.49 -18.67
CA LEU A 116 -10.62 -0.47 -19.73
C LEU A 116 -11.37 -1.67 -19.13
N GLU A 117 -12.51 -2.05 -19.68
CA GLU A 117 -13.42 -3.07 -19.09
C GLU A 117 -12.68 -4.37 -18.75
N GLN A 118 -11.77 -4.79 -19.63
CA GLN A 118 -10.86 -5.93 -19.44
C GLN A 118 -9.96 -5.85 -18.19
N ASN A 119 -9.74 -4.66 -17.64
CA ASN A 119 -8.94 -4.38 -16.46
C ASN A 119 -9.78 -4.01 -15.22
N TYR A 120 -11.11 -3.92 -15.34
CA TYR A 120 -12.01 -3.75 -14.19
C TYR A 120 -11.83 -4.90 -13.18
N GLY A 121 -11.44 -6.08 -13.68
CA GLY A 121 -10.61 -7.08 -13.01
C GLY A 121 -11.32 -7.86 -11.90
N LYS A 122 -11.47 -9.17 -12.12
CA LYS A 122 -11.90 -10.16 -11.12
C LYS A 122 -11.04 -10.05 -9.84
N LEU A 123 -11.69 -10.03 -8.68
CA LEU A 123 -11.02 -10.21 -7.40
C LEU A 123 -10.54 -11.67 -7.29
N ILE A 124 -9.27 -11.89 -6.96
CA ILE A 124 -8.75 -13.23 -6.74
C ILE A 124 -9.50 -13.88 -5.56
N THR A 125 -9.98 -15.12 -5.74
CA THR A 125 -10.69 -15.85 -4.66
C THR A 125 -9.71 -16.59 -3.75
N ARG A 126 -10.19 -17.09 -2.62
CA ARG A 126 -9.38 -17.90 -1.70
C ARG A 126 -8.87 -19.18 -2.38
N GLU A 127 -9.72 -19.83 -3.17
CA GLU A 127 -9.39 -21.04 -3.92
C GLU A 127 -8.29 -20.76 -4.93
N GLU A 128 -8.39 -19.65 -5.66
CA GLU A 128 -7.34 -19.22 -6.60
C GLU A 128 -6.04 -18.86 -5.88
N LEU A 129 -6.10 -18.24 -4.69
CA LEU A 129 -4.91 -18.01 -3.87
C LEU A 129 -4.26 -19.33 -3.46
N ARG A 130 -5.03 -20.33 -3.03
CA ARG A 130 -4.51 -21.67 -2.71
C ARG A 130 -3.85 -22.32 -3.92
N THR A 131 -4.47 -22.25 -5.10
CA THR A 131 -3.86 -22.77 -6.33
C THR A 131 -2.56 -22.03 -6.67
N LEU A 132 -2.55 -20.70 -6.58
CA LEU A 132 -1.35 -19.89 -6.84
C LEU A 132 -0.21 -20.24 -5.89
N VAL A 133 -0.52 -20.37 -4.60
CA VAL A 133 0.41 -20.75 -3.54
C VAL A 133 0.97 -22.16 -3.74
N SER A 134 0.16 -23.11 -4.20
CA SER A 134 0.59 -24.50 -4.43
C SER A 134 1.69 -24.63 -5.49
N MET A 135 1.75 -23.68 -6.43
CA MET A 135 2.77 -23.61 -7.48
C MET A 135 3.92 -22.67 -7.14
N ALA A 136 3.83 -21.92 -6.04
CA ALA A 136 4.81 -20.90 -5.69
C ALA A 136 6.03 -21.52 -4.99
N PRO A 137 7.26 -21.14 -5.37
CA PRO A 137 8.45 -21.48 -4.58
C PRO A 137 8.41 -20.78 -3.20
N PRO A 138 9.20 -21.22 -2.19
CA PRO A 138 9.03 -20.79 -0.80
C PRO A 138 9.06 -19.27 -0.61
N ARG A 139 9.97 -18.56 -1.29
CA ARG A 139 10.04 -17.09 -1.28
C ARG A 139 8.74 -16.43 -1.75
N GLU A 140 8.26 -16.78 -2.93
CA GLU A 140 7.03 -16.21 -3.49
C GLU A 140 5.80 -16.62 -2.69
N LYS A 141 5.78 -17.85 -2.15
CA LYS A 141 4.75 -18.32 -1.24
C LYS A 141 4.66 -17.42 -0.01
N ALA A 142 5.78 -17.20 0.69
CA ALA A 142 5.86 -16.29 1.83
C ALA A 142 5.43 -14.85 1.48
N LEU A 143 5.84 -14.34 0.31
CA LEU A 143 5.39 -13.02 -0.18
C LEU A 143 3.88 -12.97 -0.43
N ILE A 144 3.28 -14.04 -0.99
CA ILE A 144 1.84 -14.10 -1.25
C ILE A 144 1.07 -14.06 0.07
N TYR A 145 1.43 -14.90 1.05
CA TYR A 145 0.78 -14.89 2.37
C TYR A 145 0.94 -13.54 3.06
N LEU A 146 2.16 -13.01 3.13
CA LEU A 146 2.41 -11.71 3.75
C LEU A 146 1.52 -10.64 3.13
N MET A 147 1.51 -10.50 1.81
CA MET A 147 0.76 -9.44 1.13
C MET A 147 -0.77 -9.63 1.20
N ALA A 148 -1.25 -10.87 1.09
CA ALA A 148 -2.69 -11.16 1.11
C ALA A 148 -3.31 -11.02 2.50
N LEU A 149 -2.52 -11.19 3.55
CA LEU A 149 -3.00 -11.25 4.93
C LEU A 149 -2.66 -10.02 5.77
N SER A 150 -1.66 -9.23 5.37
CA SER A 150 -1.35 -7.94 6.00
C SER A 150 -1.84 -6.72 5.20
N GLY A 151 -2.22 -6.91 3.93
CA GLY A 151 -2.57 -5.79 3.04
C GLY A 151 -1.40 -4.90 2.61
N MET A 152 -0.16 -5.26 2.97
CA MET A 152 1.04 -4.52 2.60
C MET A 152 1.17 -4.34 1.07
N ALA A 153 1.68 -3.19 0.65
CA ALA A 153 2.06 -2.98 -0.75
C ALA A 153 3.30 -3.81 -1.11
N GLN A 154 3.44 -4.13 -2.40
CA GLN A 154 4.66 -4.75 -2.94
C GLN A 154 5.95 -3.99 -2.57
N ALA A 155 5.89 -2.66 -2.48
CA ALA A 155 7.05 -1.85 -2.11
C ALA A 155 7.44 -1.99 -0.64
N GLU A 156 6.46 -2.16 0.25
CA GLU A 156 6.67 -2.34 1.69
C GLU A 156 7.14 -3.77 1.95
N ALA A 157 6.49 -4.78 1.36
CA ALA A 157 6.87 -6.18 1.51
C ALA A 157 8.33 -6.45 1.07
N ARG A 158 8.80 -5.82 -0.01
CA ARG A 158 10.21 -5.94 -0.46
C ARG A 158 11.22 -5.28 0.47
N ARG A 159 10.79 -4.30 1.26
CA ARG A 159 11.66 -3.50 2.14
C ARG A 159 11.59 -3.95 3.60
N LEU A 160 10.73 -4.90 3.93
CA LEU A 160 10.70 -5.51 5.25
C LEU A 160 12.06 -6.16 5.51
N THR A 161 12.73 -5.75 6.57
CA THR A 161 14.05 -6.27 6.96
C THR A 161 13.90 -7.46 7.91
N ILE A 162 14.96 -8.24 8.05
CA ILE A 162 14.97 -9.36 9.00
C ILE A 162 14.89 -8.82 10.43
N ARG A 163 15.69 -7.79 10.75
CA ARG A 163 15.69 -7.09 12.05
C ARG A 163 14.28 -6.65 12.45
N LYS A 164 13.56 -5.98 11.55
CA LYS A 164 12.20 -5.49 11.85
C LYS A 164 11.22 -6.63 12.11
N PHE A 165 11.38 -7.76 11.43
CA PHE A 165 10.56 -8.95 11.67
C PHE A 165 10.91 -9.63 13.00
N LEU A 166 12.20 -9.74 13.34
CA LEU A 166 12.67 -10.31 14.60
C LEU A 166 12.22 -9.49 15.81
N GLU A 167 12.36 -8.16 15.75
CA GLU A 167 11.86 -7.25 16.78
C GLU A 167 10.36 -7.46 17.01
N ALA A 168 9.57 -7.39 15.92
CA ALA A 168 8.12 -7.55 16.01
C ALA A 168 7.68 -8.94 16.51
N ALA A 169 8.40 -10.00 16.13
CA ALA A 169 8.15 -11.34 16.62
C ALA A 169 8.54 -11.48 18.10
N GLY A 170 9.63 -10.85 18.53
CA GLY A 170 10.08 -10.83 19.91
C GLY A 170 9.16 -10.05 20.84
N ASP A 171 8.66 -8.90 20.37
CA ASP A 171 7.72 -8.05 21.12
C ASP A 171 6.44 -8.81 21.50
N VAL A 172 5.89 -9.63 20.60
CA VAL A 172 4.64 -10.35 20.87
C VAL A 172 4.79 -11.52 21.85
N ILE A 173 5.98 -12.13 21.93
CA ILE A 173 6.28 -13.20 22.88
C ILE A 173 6.97 -12.70 24.16
N GLY A 174 7.29 -11.39 24.24
CA GLY A 174 8.02 -10.80 25.37
C GLY A 174 9.47 -11.29 25.50
N ARG A 175 10.13 -11.60 24.38
CA ARG A 175 11.50 -12.13 24.34
C ARG A 175 12.30 -11.46 23.23
N GLU A 176 13.53 -11.03 23.53
CA GLU A 176 14.42 -10.48 22.52
C GLU A 176 14.91 -11.57 21.55
N LEU A 177 14.80 -11.29 20.25
CA LEU A 177 15.25 -12.17 19.17
C LEU A 177 16.35 -11.45 18.36
N GLU A 178 17.61 -11.79 18.62
CA GLU A 178 18.72 -11.14 17.93
C GLU A 178 19.02 -11.77 16.56
N THR A 179 18.84 -13.10 16.48
CA THR A 179 19.19 -13.94 15.32
C THR A 179 18.02 -14.75 14.77
N VAL A 180 18.18 -15.33 13.57
CA VAL A 180 17.17 -16.23 13.00
C VAL A 180 17.16 -17.57 13.76
N GLU A 181 18.27 -17.99 14.33
CA GLU A 181 18.37 -19.13 15.24
C GLU A 181 17.50 -18.93 16.48
N ASP A 182 17.53 -17.74 17.10
CA ASP A 182 16.65 -17.43 18.25
C ASP A 182 15.18 -17.56 17.87
N LEU A 183 14.81 -17.03 16.71
CA LEU A 183 13.47 -17.14 16.15
C LEU A 183 13.06 -18.60 15.90
N PHE A 184 13.97 -19.45 15.44
CA PHE A 184 13.68 -20.88 15.26
C PHE A 184 13.51 -21.61 16.60
N ASN A 185 14.26 -21.22 17.62
CA ASN A 185 14.11 -21.77 18.97
C ASN A 185 12.79 -21.35 19.63
N ALA A 186 12.32 -20.13 19.35
CA ALA A 186 11.03 -19.60 19.81
C ALA A 186 9.87 -19.88 18.83
N ARG A 187 10.05 -20.81 17.88
CA ARG A 187 9.12 -21.01 16.77
C ARG A 187 7.68 -21.23 17.21
N ASP A 188 7.47 -22.11 18.19
CA ASP A 188 6.11 -22.52 18.58
C ASP A 188 5.38 -21.36 19.27
N GLU A 189 6.08 -20.60 20.13
CA GLU A 189 5.55 -19.39 20.78
C GLU A 189 5.17 -18.32 19.74
N VAL A 190 6.04 -18.07 18.75
CA VAL A 190 5.79 -17.07 17.69
C VAL A 190 4.67 -17.53 16.75
N MET A 191 4.51 -18.85 16.56
CA MET A 191 3.46 -19.43 15.71
C MET A 191 2.07 -19.36 16.34
N ASP A 192 1.97 -19.22 17.66
CA ASP A 192 0.70 -19.05 18.36
C ASP A 192 0.22 -17.59 18.36
N GLU A 193 1.10 -16.64 18.03
CA GLU A 193 0.81 -15.21 18.09
C GLU A 193 0.51 -14.57 16.72
N ILE A 194 -0.22 -13.46 16.76
CA ILE A 194 -0.35 -12.53 15.62
C ILE A 194 0.68 -11.42 15.80
N ILE A 195 1.70 -11.39 14.93
CA ILE A 195 2.78 -10.40 14.97
C ILE A 195 2.25 -9.04 14.54
N THR A 196 2.59 -8.00 15.28
CA THR A 196 2.21 -6.61 14.99
C THR A 196 3.37 -5.86 14.34
N LEU A 197 3.13 -5.22 13.20
CA LEU A 197 4.15 -4.49 12.45
C LEU A 197 3.79 -3.02 12.24
N ASP A 198 4.70 -2.15 12.65
CA ASP A 198 4.73 -0.75 12.25
C ASP A 198 5.48 -0.57 10.93
N ILE A 199 4.79 -0.03 9.92
CA ILE A 199 5.32 0.21 8.58
C ILE A 199 5.20 1.68 8.21
N VAL A 200 6.27 2.22 7.61
CA VAL A 200 6.26 3.58 7.04
C VAL A 200 6.15 3.49 5.51
N ARG A 201 5.04 3.98 4.99
CA ARG A 201 4.78 4.07 3.56
C ARG A 201 5.49 5.29 2.95
N LYS A 202 6.70 5.07 2.40
CA LYS A 202 7.54 6.16 1.84
C LYS A 202 6.80 7.06 0.83
N LYS A 203 5.97 6.49 -0.05
CA LYS A 203 5.28 7.25 -1.13
C LYS A 203 4.43 8.41 -0.60
N VAL A 204 3.81 8.24 0.56
CA VAL A 204 2.89 9.22 1.16
C VAL A 204 3.38 9.69 2.53
N ASN A 205 4.59 9.29 2.92
CA ASN A 205 5.17 9.47 4.25
C ASN A 205 4.17 9.20 5.39
N TYR A 206 3.55 8.01 5.36
CA TYR A 206 2.46 7.64 6.27
C TYR A 206 2.84 6.40 7.07
N ARG A 207 2.88 6.52 8.40
CA ARG A 207 3.06 5.38 9.31
C ARG A 207 1.71 4.71 9.54
N TYR A 208 1.69 3.39 9.43
CA TYR A 208 0.53 2.58 9.71
C TYR A 208 0.96 1.28 10.40
N MET A 209 0.02 0.63 11.04
CA MET A 209 0.22 -0.67 11.68
C MET A 209 -0.51 -1.74 10.86
N THR A 210 0.07 -2.93 10.80
CA THR A 210 -0.55 -4.13 10.22
C THR A 210 -0.16 -5.38 11.01
N PHE A 211 -0.72 -6.53 10.62
CA PHE A 211 -0.59 -7.78 11.33
C PHE A 211 -0.11 -8.90 10.40
N ILE A 212 0.65 -9.84 10.96
CA ILE A 212 1.04 -11.10 10.30
C ILE A 212 0.44 -12.24 11.12
N PRO A 213 -0.53 -13.00 10.57
CA PRO A 213 -1.12 -14.13 11.27
C PRO A 213 -0.20 -15.37 11.20
N PRO A 214 -0.44 -16.38 12.05
CA PRO A 214 0.33 -17.63 12.09
C PRO A 214 0.61 -18.29 10.73
N GLU A 215 -0.38 -18.34 9.84
CA GLU A 215 -0.20 -18.94 8.51
C GLU A 215 0.83 -18.19 7.64
N ALA A 216 0.92 -16.86 7.77
CA ALA A 216 1.94 -16.08 7.10
C ALA A 216 3.30 -16.22 7.78
N THR A 217 3.33 -16.20 9.11
CA THR A 217 4.53 -16.46 9.93
C THR A 217 5.18 -17.79 9.54
N LYS A 218 4.38 -18.85 9.42
CA LYS A 218 4.82 -20.18 8.97
C LYS A 218 5.57 -20.15 7.64
N GLU A 219 5.02 -19.47 6.63
CA GLU A 219 5.65 -19.42 5.32
C GLU A 219 6.89 -18.52 5.31
N ILE A 220 6.91 -17.46 6.10
CA ILE A 220 8.13 -16.65 6.33
C ILE A 220 9.22 -17.52 6.96
N LEU A 221 8.90 -18.29 8.01
CA LEU A 221 9.84 -19.21 8.65
C LEU A 221 10.36 -20.28 7.68
N ASN A 222 9.49 -20.84 6.83
CA ASN A 222 9.90 -21.80 5.80
C ASN A 222 10.92 -21.19 4.83
N TYR A 223 10.70 -19.94 4.42
CA TYR A 223 11.64 -19.24 3.57
C TYR A 223 12.95 -18.88 4.31
N LEU A 224 12.89 -18.46 5.58
CA LEU A 224 14.09 -18.21 6.37
C LEU A 224 14.92 -19.49 6.56
N LYS A 225 14.27 -20.66 6.73
CA LYS A 225 14.96 -21.96 6.74
C LYS A 225 15.68 -22.23 5.41
N GLU A 226 15.06 -21.92 4.27
CA GLU A 226 15.72 -21.99 2.96
C GLU A 226 16.92 -21.05 2.89
N ARG A 227 16.82 -19.83 3.43
CA ARG A 227 17.95 -18.89 3.46
C ARG A 227 19.10 -19.42 4.32
N MET A 228 18.83 -20.04 5.47
CA MET A 228 19.87 -20.50 6.40
C MET A 228 20.51 -21.84 5.99
N TYR A 229 19.70 -22.81 5.60
CA TYR A 229 20.12 -24.20 5.41
C TYR A 229 19.94 -24.70 3.97
N GLY A 230 19.42 -23.87 3.07
CA GLY A 230 19.23 -24.23 1.67
C GLY A 230 20.56 -24.36 0.91
N ARG A 231 20.49 -25.06 -0.23
CA ARG A 231 21.66 -25.31 -1.09
C ARG A 231 22.27 -24.05 -1.69
N ASN A 232 21.49 -22.97 -1.79
CA ASN A 232 21.94 -21.73 -2.41
C ASN A 232 22.61 -20.83 -1.36
N GLU A 233 23.93 -20.88 -1.28
CA GLU A 233 24.67 -20.11 -0.28
C GLU A 233 24.60 -18.59 -0.49
N LYS A 234 24.25 -18.14 -1.70
CA LYS A 234 24.17 -16.71 -2.03
C LYS A 234 23.05 -16.00 -1.28
N ILE A 235 22.02 -16.71 -0.83
CA ILE A 235 20.89 -16.12 -0.10
C ILE A 235 21.04 -16.21 1.43
N ARG A 236 22.15 -16.78 1.92
CA ARG A 236 22.42 -16.89 3.37
C ARG A 236 22.37 -15.52 4.03
N ILE A 237 21.84 -15.51 5.26
CA ILE A 237 21.69 -14.28 6.03
C ILE A 237 23.07 -13.89 6.56
N ARG A 238 23.56 -12.74 6.10
CA ARG A 238 24.84 -12.14 6.55
C ARG A 238 24.65 -10.79 7.22
N ASN A 239 23.49 -10.18 6.99
CA ASN A 239 23.12 -8.88 7.53
C ASN A 239 21.64 -8.91 7.90
N TYR A 240 21.33 -8.66 9.17
CA TYR A 240 19.98 -8.65 9.71
C TYR A 240 19.21 -7.38 9.34
N ASP A 241 19.90 -6.27 9.06
CA ASP A 241 19.29 -5.03 8.56
C ASP A 241 18.97 -5.10 7.05
N GLY A 242 19.39 -6.17 6.39
CA GLY A 242 19.06 -6.44 4.99
C GLY A 242 17.60 -6.84 4.79
N ALA A 243 17.16 -6.81 3.52
CA ALA A 243 15.82 -7.25 3.14
C ALA A 243 15.56 -8.71 3.54
N LEU A 244 14.38 -8.96 4.09
CA LEU A 244 13.91 -10.31 4.43
C LEU A 244 13.84 -11.16 3.17
N PHE A 245 13.29 -10.61 2.08
CA PHE A 245 13.18 -11.29 0.79
C PHE A 245 14.26 -10.82 -0.20
N VAL A 246 15.03 -11.79 -0.71
CA VAL A 246 16.13 -11.54 -1.65
C VAL A 246 15.98 -12.31 -2.97
N LYS A 247 16.68 -11.84 -4.01
CA LYS A 247 16.87 -12.53 -5.28
C LYS A 247 17.70 -13.81 -5.08
N ARG A 248 17.73 -14.69 -6.08
CA ARG A 248 18.53 -15.94 -6.01
C ARG A 248 20.05 -15.68 -5.91
N ASN A 249 20.51 -14.48 -6.27
CA ASN A 249 21.89 -14.05 -6.11
C ASN A 249 22.18 -13.35 -4.78
N GLY A 250 21.20 -13.21 -3.87
CA GLY A 250 21.35 -12.57 -2.56
C GLY A 250 21.05 -11.07 -2.52
N GLU A 251 20.88 -10.43 -3.67
CA GLU A 251 20.57 -9.00 -3.76
C GLU A 251 19.08 -8.70 -3.49
N ASP A 252 18.77 -7.43 -3.22
CA ASP A 252 17.40 -6.95 -3.03
C ASP A 252 16.49 -7.22 -4.23
N ILE A 253 15.22 -7.51 -3.94
CA ILE A 253 14.22 -7.77 -4.97
C ILE A 253 13.80 -6.47 -5.66
N ASP A 254 13.88 -6.46 -6.99
CA ASP A 254 13.36 -5.39 -7.82
C ASP A 254 11.84 -5.48 -8.02
N ARG A 255 11.22 -4.35 -8.37
CA ARG A 255 9.76 -4.29 -8.58
C ARG A 255 9.31 -5.26 -9.68
N ASP A 256 10.06 -5.31 -10.77
CA ASP A 256 9.68 -6.04 -11.97
C ASP A 256 9.82 -7.57 -11.78
N ILE A 257 10.67 -7.99 -10.84
CA ILE A 257 10.89 -9.41 -10.53
C ILE A 257 9.64 -10.02 -9.89
N ILE A 258 9.02 -9.34 -8.92
CA ILE A 258 7.76 -9.85 -8.33
C ILE A 258 6.67 -9.94 -9.39
N VAL A 259 6.56 -8.93 -10.25
CA VAL A 259 5.56 -8.93 -11.33
C VAL A 259 5.78 -10.10 -12.28
N THR A 260 7.03 -10.33 -12.68
CA THR A 260 7.42 -11.41 -13.58
C THR A 260 7.19 -12.78 -12.95
N ASN A 261 7.61 -12.97 -11.70
CA ASN A 261 7.47 -14.22 -10.99
C ASN A 261 6.01 -14.57 -10.74
N PHE A 262 5.19 -13.61 -10.31
CA PHE A 262 3.77 -13.84 -10.10
C PHE A 262 3.08 -14.17 -11.42
N ARG A 263 3.41 -13.46 -12.50
CA ARG A 263 2.90 -13.78 -13.84
C ARG A 263 3.21 -15.24 -14.21
N ARG A 264 4.46 -15.67 -14.04
CA ARG A 264 4.91 -17.04 -14.31
C ARG A 264 4.15 -18.06 -13.45
N ILE A 265 4.10 -17.87 -12.13
CA ILE A 265 3.44 -18.79 -11.20
C ILE A 265 1.96 -18.95 -11.52
N GLY A 266 1.24 -17.87 -11.82
CA GLY A 266 -0.17 -18.00 -12.18
C GLY A 266 -0.40 -18.68 -13.52
N LEU A 267 0.52 -18.53 -14.50
CA LEU A 267 0.45 -19.30 -15.75
C LEU A 267 0.69 -20.79 -15.49
N GLU A 268 1.66 -21.13 -14.63
CA GLU A 268 1.92 -22.51 -14.18
C GLU A 268 0.73 -23.10 -13.41
N ALA A 269 0.02 -22.28 -12.65
CA ALA A 269 -1.24 -22.62 -11.97
C ALA A 269 -2.45 -22.73 -12.93
N GLY A 270 -2.25 -22.56 -14.25
CA GLY A 270 -3.31 -22.67 -15.26
C GLY A 270 -4.18 -21.43 -15.43
N PHE A 271 -3.84 -20.30 -14.78
CA PHE A 271 -4.61 -19.07 -14.91
C PHE A 271 -4.43 -18.43 -16.28
N LYS A 272 -5.53 -17.94 -16.84
CA LYS A 272 -5.56 -17.26 -18.13
C LYS A 272 -5.93 -15.80 -17.96
N LYS A 273 -5.36 -14.96 -18.82
CA LYS A 273 -5.73 -13.56 -18.95
C LYS A 273 -5.94 -13.23 -20.42
N LYS A 274 -6.79 -12.26 -20.71
CA LYS A 274 -6.92 -11.71 -22.05
C LYS A 274 -5.63 -11.00 -22.45
N ASP A 275 -5.34 -10.98 -23.75
CA ASP A 275 -4.20 -10.22 -24.24
C ASP A 275 -4.39 -8.72 -23.96
N GLY A 276 -3.30 -8.02 -23.66
CA GLY A 276 -3.34 -6.63 -23.20
C GLY A 276 -3.92 -6.39 -21.79
N ALA A 277 -4.50 -7.40 -21.14
CA ALA A 277 -5.05 -7.28 -19.78
C ALA A 277 -4.01 -7.53 -18.69
N TYR A 278 -4.25 -6.95 -17.51
CA TYR A 278 -3.47 -7.26 -16.31
C TYR A 278 -3.79 -8.68 -15.79
N SER A 279 -2.76 -9.37 -15.28
CA SER A 279 -2.96 -10.60 -14.52
C SER A 279 -3.79 -10.29 -13.28
N PHE A 280 -4.92 -10.99 -13.10
CA PHE A 280 -5.76 -10.84 -11.90
C PHE A 280 -5.10 -11.37 -10.63
N TRP A 281 -3.99 -12.11 -10.75
CA TRP A 281 -3.17 -12.66 -9.65
C TRP A 281 -1.88 -11.87 -9.36
N ARG A 282 -1.85 -10.58 -9.70
CA ARG A 282 -0.70 -9.69 -9.45
C ARG A 282 -0.59 -9.29 -7.98
N ALA A 283 0.56 -8.75 -7.57
CA ALA A 283 0.81 -8.26 -6.21
C ALA A 283 -0.28 -7.27 -5.71
N HIS A 284 -0.77 -6.37 -6.59
CA HIS A 284 -1.87 -5.47 -6.24
C HIS A 284 -3.21 -6.19 -6.00
N ALA A 285 -3.44 -7.34 -6.64
CA ALA A 285 -4.64 -8.14 -6.42
C ALA A 285 -4.68 -8.78 -5.04
N LEU A 286 -3.52 -9.16 -4.48
CA LEU A 286 -3.42 -9.66 -3.10
C LEU A 286 -3.86 -8.60 -2.08
N ARG A 287 -3.38 -7.37 -2.26
CA ARG A 287 -3.82 -6.23 -1.44
C ARG A 287 -5.30 -5.90 -1.66
N LYS A 288 -5.82 -6.02 -2.88
CA LYS A 288 -7.27 -5.88 -3.14
C LYS A 288 -8.06 -6.99 -2.45
N TYR A 289 -7.58 -8.23 -2.44
CA TYR A 289 -8.20 -9.34 -1.71
C TYR A 289 -8.32 -9.01 -0.23
N PHE A 290 -7.24 -8.56 0.40
CA PHE A 290 -7.25 -8.14 1.80
C PHE A 290 -8.32 -7.06 2.07
N ILE A 291 -8.24 -5.94 1.35
CA ILE A 291 -9.13 -4.78 1.58
C ILE A 291 -10.59 -5.15 1.29
N SER A 292 -10.85 -5.79 0.16
CA SER A 292 -12.21 -6.14 -0.26
C SER A 292 -12.84 -7.18 0.67
N THR A 293 -12.05 -8.11 1.20
CA THR A 293 -12.54 -9.12 2.15
C THR A 293 -12.98 -8.46 3.46
N ILE A 294 -12.17 -7.56 4.03
CA ILE A 294 -12.55 -6.83 5.25
C ILE A 294 -13.80 -5.98 5.01
N ILE A 295 -13.84 -5.20 3.92
CA ILE A 295 -14.98 -4.35 3.58
C ILE A 295 -16.25 -5.19 3.41
N ASN A 296 -16.19 -6.25 2.62
CA ASN A 296 -17.38 -7.02 2.26
C ASN A 296 -17.89 -7.92 3.39
N LYS A 297 -17.02 -8.35 4.32
CA LYS A 297 -17.39 -9.28 5.39
C LYS A 297 -17.65 -8.59 6.74
N LEU A 298 -16.97 -7.49 7.02
CA LEU A 298 -17.13 -6.75 8.28
C LEU A 298 -17.78 -5.37 8.10
N GLY A 299 -17.91 -4.86 6.87
CA GLY A 299 -18.37 -3.48 6.64
C GLY A 299 -17.35 -2.41 7.04
N ASP A 300 -16.11 -2.81 7.35
CA ASP A 300 -15.14 -1.96 8.03
C ASP A 300 -14.07 -1.42 7.08
N LYS A 301 -14.49 -0.42 6.28
CA LYS A 301 -13.59 0.25 5.32
C LYS A 301 -12.43 0.96 6.00
N VAL A 302 -12.69 1.55 7.15
CA VAL A 302 -11.72 2.35 7.92
C VAL A 302 -10.57 1.45 8.37
N LEU A 303 -10.86 0.28 8.96
CA LEU A 303 -9.87 -0.76 9.27
C LEU A 303 -9.09 -1.20 8.02
N ALA A 304 -9.80 -1.55 6.94
CA ALA A 304 -9.18 -2.06 5.72
C ALA A 304 -8.20 -1.06 5.11
N ASP A 305 -8.59 0.21 5.03
CA ASP A 305 -7.76 1.28 4.50
C ASP A 305 -6.54 1.53 5.39
N PHE A 306 -6.70 1.55 6.72
CA PHE A 306 -5.59 1.76 7.64
C PHE A 306 -4.57 0.63 7.64
N LEU A 307 -5.01 -0.64 7.76
CA LEU A 307 -4.11 -1.79 7.80
C LEU A 307 -3.37 -1.97 6.47
N ALA A 308 -3.96 -1.53 5.36
CA ALA A 308 -3.26 -1.48 4.07
C ALA A 308 -2.39 -0.21 3.90
N GLY A 309 -2.41 0.74 4.82
CA GLY A 309 -1.66 1.99 4.72
C GLY A 309 -2.20 2.96 3.67
N HIS A 310 -3.50 2.94 3.39
CA HIS A 310 -4.18 4.06 2.72
C HIS A 310 -4.29 5.25 3.68
N LYS A 311 -4.12 6.46 3.15
CA LYS A 311 -4.31 7.68 3.94
C LYS A 311 -5.79 7.72 4.32
N ILE A 312 -6.07 7.60 5.61
CA ILE A 312 -7.41 7.84 6.16
C ILE A 312 -7.79 9.29 5.85
N SER A 313 -9.06 9.51 5.51
CA SER A 313 -9.56 10.86 5.25
C SER A 313 -9.29 11.78 6.45
N ASP A 314 -9.09 13.07 6.20
CA ASP A 314 -8.76 14.00 7.28
C ASP A 314 -9.94 14.12 8.29
N VAL A 315 -11.17 13.83 7.85
CA VAL A 315 -12.39 13.75 8.68
C VAL A 315 -12.36 12.51 9.58
N ASP A 316 -12.12 11.33 9.01
CA ASP A 316 -12.12 10.07 9.76
C ASP A 316 -10.97 10.04 10.80
N ARG A 317 -9.84 10.68 10.49
CA ARG A 317 -8.68 10.78 11.39
C ARG A 317 -8.99 11.55 12.68
N ALA A 318 -9.87 12.55 12.62
CA ALA A 318 -10.22 13.35 13.79
C ALA A 318 -11.00 12.56 14.85
N TYR A 319 -11.68 11.48 14.44
CA TYR A 319 -12.53 10.67 15.31
C TYR A 319 -11.95 9.28 15.62
N TRP A 320 -10.90 8.87 14.93
CA TRP A 320 -10.34 7.53 15.10
C TRP A 320 -9.13 7.53 16.05
N TYR A 321 -9.36 7.04 17.27
CA TYR A 321 -8.29 6.72 18.21
C TYR A 321 -7.63 5.39 17.84
N MET A 322 -6.30 5.41 17.66
CA MET A 322 -5.50 4.25 17.28
C MET A 322 -5.10 3.45 18.52
N ASP A 323 -5.95 2.54 18.97
CA ASP A 323 -5.57 1.49 19.93
C ASP A 323 -5.07 0.26 19.14
N PRO A 324 -3.77 -0.09 19.20
CA PRO A 324 -3.22 -1.30 18.58
C PRO A 324 -4.00 -2.56 18.93
N GLU A 325 -4.48 -2.65 20.17
CA GLU A 325 -5.18 -3.82 20.65
C GLU A 325 -6.57 -3.91 20.01
N ASP A 326 -7.29 -2.79 19.85
CA ASP A 326 -8.55 -2.73 19.11
C ASP A 326 -8.40 -3.14 17.64
N LEU A 327 -7.35 -2.65 17.00
CA LEU A 327 -7.03 -3.02 15.62
C LEU A 327 -6.76 -4.52 15.50
N LYS A 328 -5.99 -5.10 16.43
CA LYS A 328 -5.72 -6.55 16.49
C LYS A 328 -7.02 -7.33 16.68
N ARG A 329 -7.89 -6.91 17.60
CA ARG A 329 -9.21 -7.52 17.84
C ARG A 329 -10.10 -7.49 16.59
N ARG A 330 -10.18 -6.35 15.90
CA ARG A 330 -10.97 -6.22 14.66
C ARG A 330 -10.38 -7.04 13.51
N TYR A 331 -9.06 -7.07 13.40
CA TYR A 331 -8.35 -7.93 12.44
C TYR A 331 -8.62 -9.42 12.69
N MET A 332 -8.64 -9.88 13.95
CA MET A 332 -8.98 -11.26 14.31
C MET A 332 -10.40 -11.66 13.88
N LYS A 333 -11.36 -10.71 13.88
CA LYS A 333 -12.72 -10.94 13.33
C LYS A 333 -12.69 -11.12 11.80
N ALA A 334 -11.73 -10.50 11.10
CA ALA A 334 -11.55 -10.64 9.65
C ALA A 334 -10.77 -11.91 9.26
N LEU A 335 -9.88 -12.39 10.13
CA LEU A 335 -8.93 -13.47 9.84
C LEU A 335 -9.58 -14.76 9.30
N PRO A 336 -10.72 -15.26 9.81
CA PRO A 336 -11.39 -16.43 9.23
C PRO A 336 -11.80 -16.24 7.76
N TYR A 337 -12.06 -15.00 7.34
CA TYR A 337 -12.40 -14.66 5.97
C TYR A 337 -11.16 -14.39 5.11
N LEU A 338 -10.08 -13.89 5.70
CA LEU A 338 -8.82 -13.64 5.01
C LEU A 338 -7.99 -14.91 4.81
N SER A 339 -8.05 -15.85 5.76
CA SER A 339 -7.17 -17.02 5.82
C SER A 339 -7.13 -17.78 4.50
N ILE A 340 -5.91 -18.03 4.01
CA ILE A 340 -5.68 -18.82 2.80
C ILE A 340 -5.82 -20.30 3.11
N ASP A 341 -5.32 -20.76 4.25
CA ASP A 341 -5.39 -22.17 4.64
C ASP A 341 -6.81 -22.58 5.02
N GLY A 342 -7.70 -21.60 5.22
CA GLY A 342 -9.12 -21.78 5.52
C GLY A 342 -9.29 -22.42 6.88
N VAL A 343 -8.71 -21.75 7.88
CA VAL A 343 -8.94 -22.04 9.30
C VAL A 343 -10.45 -22.20 9.53
N GLU A 344 -10.92 -23.45 9.73
CA GLU A 344 -12.05 -23.66 10.62
C GLU A 344 -11.59 -23.14 11.97
N VAL A 345 -12.40 -22.32 12.64
CA VAL A 345 -12.13 -21.63 13.92
C VAL A 345 -11.60 -22.56 15.04
N ARG A 346 -11.56 -23.88 14.82
CA ARG A 346 -11.20 -24.95 15.74
C ARG A 346 -9.72 -25.04 16.17
N THR A 347 -8.77 -24.33 15.55
CA THR A 347 -7.36 -24.36 16.00
C THR A 347 -6.87 -23.04 16.60
N ILE A 348 -7.72 -22.01 16.67
CA ILE A 348 -7.55 -20.82 17.54
C ILE A 348 -8.68 -20.82 18.59
N GLU A 349 -9.18 -22.01 18.95
CA GLU A 349 -10.10 -22.23 20.05
C GLU A 349 -9.29 -22.63 21.28
N ASP A 350 -8.79 -21.65 22.04
CA ASP A 350 -9.23 -21.51 23.43
C ASP A 350 -8.64 -20.32 24.19
N ARG A 351 -7.43 -19.87 23.88
CA ARG A 351 -6.76 -18.89 24.75
C ARG A 351 -7.08 -17.45 24.39
N ASP A 352 -6.84 -17.04 23.15
CA ASP A 352 -7.00 -15.65 22.75
C ASP A 352 -8.46 -15.28 22.49
N TYR A 353 -9.26 -16.16 21.88
CA TYR A 353 -10.68 -15.88 21.66
C TYR A 353 -11.48 -15.82 22.98
N ARG A 354 -11.15 -16.65 23.98
CA ARG A 354 -11.77 -16.55 25.32
C ARG A 354 -11.33 -15.29 26.04
N ARG A 355 -10.03 -14.98 26.04
CA ARG A 355 -9.52 -13.70 26.56
C ARG A 355 -10.17 -12.50 25.87
N LEU A 356 -10.29 -12.52 24.54
CA LEU A 356 -10.94 -11.45 23.80
C LEU A 356 -12.42 -11.31 24.19
N ARG A 357 -13.16 -12.42 24.35
CA ARG A 357 -14.56 -12.34 24.79
C ARG A 357 -14.69 -11.84 26.22
N GLU A 358 -13.78 -12.24 27.11
CA GLU A 358 -13.73 -11.71 28.49
C GLU A 358 -13.37 -10.23 28.50
N VAL A 359 -12.34 -9.82 27.75
CA VAL A 359 -11.94 -8.41 27.62
C VAL A 359 -13.06 -7.59 26.96
N GLU A 360 -13.76 -8.10 25.96
CA GLU A 360 -14.90 -7.43 25.31
C GLU A 360 -16.08 -7.28 26.29
N LYS A 361 -16.30 -8.28 27.14
CA LYS A 361 -17.30 -8.22 28.22
C LYS A 361 -16.92 -7.16 29.26
N ILE A 362 -15.68 -7.16 29.72
CA ILE A 362 -15.16 -6.18 30.69
C ILE A 362 -15.19 -4.76 30.10
N TYR A 363 -14.75 -4.59 28.85
CA TYR A 363 -14.73 -3.31 28.16
C TYR A 363 -16.14 -2.73 27.99
N ASN A 364 -17.11 -3.56 27.59
CA ASN A 364 -18.49 -3.12 27.48
C ASN A 364 -19.10 -2.77 28.84
N GLN A 365 -18.77 -3.53 29.90
CA GLN A 365 -19.17 -3.21 31.27
C GLN A 365 -18.58 -1.87 31.73
N MET A 366 -17.28 -1.66 31.54
CA MET A 366 -16.63 -0.38 31.87
C MET A 366 -17.24 0.78 31.09
N LYS A 367 -17.55 0.59 29.80
CA LYS A 367 -18.19 1.62 28.98
C LYS A 367 -19.58 1.99 29.51
N GLU A 368 -20.37 1.01 29.94
CA GLU A 368 -21.66 1.27 30.59
C GLU A 368 -21.51 1.99 31.93
N GLU A 369 -20.52 1.63 32.74
CA GLU A 369 -20.23 2.30 34.02
C GLU A 369 -19.76 3.75 33.83
N ILE A 370 -18.91 4.00 32.83
CA ILE A 370 -18.49 5.36 32.47
C ILE A 370 -19.72 6.18 32.05
N GLN A 371 -20.60 5.64 31.22
CA GLN A 371 -21.83 6.35 30.81
C GLN A 371 -22.77 6.63 31.98
N LYS A 372 -22.89 5.71 32.95
CA LYS A 372 -23.65 5.93 34.19
C LYS A 372 -23.01 7.04 35.04
N THR A 373 -21.69 7.02 35.16
CA THR A 373 -20.91 8.02 35.90
C THR A 373 -21.03 9.41 35.27
N GLU A 374 -20.93 9.51 33.94
CA GLU A 374 -21.15 10.76 33.20
C GLU A 374 -22.57 11.33 33.41
N LYS A 375 -23.59 10.46 33.43
CA LYS A 375 -24.96 10.86 33.77
C LYS A 375 -25.07 11.38 35.20
N LEU A 376 -24.46 10.71 36.18
CA LEU A 376 -24.42 11.19 37.57
C LEU A 376 -23.72 12.55 37.67
N ILE A 377 -22.56 12.71 37.04
CA ILE A 377 -21.80 13.98 37.04
C ILE A 377 -22.64 15.11 36.43
N ARG A 378 -23.41 14.85 35.36
CA ARG A 378 -24.33 15.84 34.80
C ARG A 378 -25.45 16.21 35.77
N ILE A 379 -25.99 15.26 36.51
CA ILE A 379 -27.01 15.51 37.55
C ILE A 379 -26.41 16.33 38.69
N PHE A 380 -25.22 15.99 39.19
CA PHE A 380 -24.54 16.78 40.23
C PHE A 380 -24.23 18.22 39.80
N LYS A 381 -23.90 18.44 38.52
CA LYS A 381 -23.73 19.80 37.96
C LYS A 381 -25.03 20.60 37.90
N GLN A 382 -26.19 19.94 37.87
CA GLN A 382 -27.50 20.60 37.87
C GLN A 382 -28.02 20.94 39.27
N TYR A 383 -27.41 20.40 40.34
CA TYR A 383 -27.81 20.67 41.73
C TYR A 383 -26.58 21.07 42.58
N PRO A 384 -26.17 22.35 42.54
CA PRO A 384 -24.94 22.85 43.18
C PRO A 384 -24.89 22.65 44.70
N GLU A 385 -26.05 22.61 45.33
CA GLU A 385 -26.28 22.50 46.77
C GLU A 385 -25.82 21.14 47.33
N ILE A 386 -25.74 20.12 46.47
CA ILE A 386 -25.25 18.78 46.83
C ILE A 386 -23.71 18.76 46.94
N ASN A 387 -22.99 19.57 46.15
CA ASN A 387 -21.53 19.68 46.24
C ASN A 387 -21.08 20.34 47.56
N GLU A 388 -21.87 21.27 48.07
CA GLU A 388 -21.60 22.00 49.32
C GLU A 388 -21.82 21.15 50.58
N LEU A 389 -22.65 20.10 50.48
CA LEU A 389 -22.86 19.11 51.54
C LEU A 389 -21.78 18.03 51.57
N LEU A 390 -21.24 17.66 50.41
CA LEU A 390 -20.16 16.66 50.29
C LEU A 390 -18.80 17.21 50.73
N SER A 391 -18.51 18.49 50.44
CA SER A 391 -17.27 19.16 50.89
C SER A 391 -17.18 19.31 52.41
N LYS A 392 -18.32 19.29 53.12
CA LYS A 392 -18.36 19.33 54.59
C LYS A 392 -18.18 17.97 55.27
N ARG A 393 -18.12 16.87 54.51
CA ARG A 393 -18.12 15.48 55.03
C ARG A 393 -16.87 14.67 54.73
N ILE A 394 -15.88 15.22 54.02
CA ILE A 394 -14.59 14.55 53.79
C ILE A 394 -13.56 15.24 54.71
N PRO A 395 -13.18 14.65 55.85
CA PRO A 395 -11.99 15.06 56.58
C PRO A 395 -10.75 14.67 55.75
N ASP A 396 -9.73 15.53 55.77
CA ASP A 396 -8.41 15.28 55.15
C ASP A 396 -7.77 13.95 55.58
#